data_AF-A0A969XN07-F1
#
_entry.id   AF-A0A969XN07-F1
#
_cell.length_a   1.000
_cell.length_b   1.000
_cell.length_c   1.000
_cell.angle_alpha   90.00
_cell.angle_beta   90.00
_cell.angle_gamma   90.00
#
_symmetry.space_group_name_H-M   'P 1'
#
loop_
_entity.id
_entity.type
_entity.pdbx_description
1 polymer ?
#
loop_
_entity_poly.entity_id
_entity_poly.type
_entity_poly.pdbx_seq_one_letter_code
_entity_poly.pdbx_strand_id
1 'polypeptide(L)'
;MISRRENTLRAARFERPEWIPMHYAINRACWHHYPQDALQDLMEAHPLLFPDFCRSEEPIVPEYAPWERADRPFTDSWGCVWVTTDDGITGSVVGHPLADWSALEGYRPPDPAVDYGWGPIDWDAERERMAAARAAGRLASAGLRHGHTFLTLVYLRGYDRLIYDMADGDPRLSRLIEMVEAFNLALVRRYIAAGAEWMSYPEDLGMQRGPMLSPAHFRRYIKPTYARLMAPAREAGCVVHMHSDGDIRTLVDDLVDEGVQVVNLQDLVNGLDWIEERLAGRVCIDLDVDRQRVTRYGTPADIDALIRDEVTRLGRREGGLMMVYGLYPGTPLENAAAVMDAMERYAWHYSG
;
A
#
# COMPACT_ATOMS: atom_id res chain seq x y z
N MET A 1 -27.19 -0.86 -10.21
CA MET A 1 -25.76 -1.00 -9.99
C MET A 1 -25.43 -0.27 -8.71
N ILE A 2 -24.89 -0.98 -7.72
CA ILE A 2 -24.44 -0.36 -6.46
C ILE A 2 -23.28 0.61 -6.72
N SER A 3 -23.00 1.52 -5.78
CA SER A 3 -21.84 2.42 -5.91
C SER A 3 -20.52 1.66 -5.79
N ARG A 4 -19.42 2.21 -6.34
CA ARG A 4 -18.07 1.64 -6.15
C ARG A 4 -17.72 1.49 -4.67
N ARG A 5 -18.07 2.47 -3.83
CA ARG A 5 -17.92 2.39 -2.37
C ARG A 5 -18.62 1.16 -1.80
N GLU A 6 -19.89 0.98 -2.12
CA GLU A 6 -20.68 -0.16 -1.62
C GLU A 6 -20.11 -1.50 -2.12
N ASN A 7 -19.74 -1.58 -3.40
CA ASN A 7 -19.15 -2.79 -3.95
C ASN A 7 -17.83 -3.18 -3.27
N THR A 8 -16.93 -2.21 -3.05
CA THR A 8 -15.64 -2.43 -2.38
C THR A 8 -15.85 -2.88 -0.93
N LEU A 9 -16.78 -2.26 -0.19
CA LEU A 9 -17.09 -2.68 1.18
C LEU A 9 -17.66 -4.10 1.22
N ARG A 10 -18.53 -4.46 0.27
CA ARG A 10 -19.06 -5.83 0.16
C ARG A 10 -17.98 -6.85 -0.18
N ALA A 11 -17.04 -6.51 -1.06
CA ALA A 11 -15.90 -7.37 -1.37
C ALA A 11 -15.06 -7.62 -0.12
N ALA A 12 -14.71 -6.57 0.63
CA ALA A 12 -13.93 -6.67 1.86
C ALA A 12 -14.64 -7.44 2.99
N ARG A 13 -15.98 -7.43 3.02
CA ARG A 13 -16.80 -8.03 4.08
C ARG A 13 -17.44 -9.37 3.73
N PHE A 14 -17.16 -9.92 2.55
CA PHE A 14 -17.79 -11.15 2.06
C PHE A 14 -19.33 -11.04 1.93
N GLU A 15 -19.81 -9.90 1.43
CA GLU A 15 -21.24 -9.57 1.31
C GLU A 15 -21.76 -9.56 -0.14
N ARG A 16 -21.25 -10.47 -0.98
CA ARG A 16 -21.64 -10.66 -2.39
C ARG A 16 -21.55 -9.37 -3.21
N PRO A 17 -20.33 -8.88 -3.51
CA PRO A 17 -20.16 -7.74 -4.40
C PRO A 17 -20.72 -8.02 -5.80
N GLU A 18 -21.13 -6.98 -6.53
CA GLU A 18 -21.58 -7.09 -7.92
C GLU A 18 -20.42 -7.43 -8.87
N TRP A 19 -19.20 -7.01 -8.55
CA TRP A 19 -17.96 -7.32 -9.29
C TRP A 19 -16.74 -7.36 -8.35
N ILE A 20 -15.65 -7.98 -8.78
CA ILE A 20 -14.35 -7.95 -8.07
C ILE A 20 -13.74 -6.55 -8.25
N PRO A 21 -13.45 -5.79 -7.18
CA PRO A 21 -12.78 -4.50 -7.31
C PRO A 21 -11.38 -4.66 -7.94
N MET A 22 -11.18 -3.99 -9.07
CA MET A 22 -9.91 -3.94 -9.79
C MET A 22 -9.35 -2.52 -9.71
N HIS A 23 -8.09 -2.38 -9.28
CA HIS A 23 -7.37 -1.11 -9.24
C HIS A 23 -6.14 -1.17 -10.15
N TYR A 24 -6.02 -0.19 -11.06
CA TYR A 24 -4.85 -0.05 -11.90
C TYR A 24 -4.27 1.35 -11.70
N ALA A 25 -3.00 1.44 -11.34
CA ALA A 25 -2.27 2.68 -11.20
C ALA A 25 -1.20 2.79 -12.29
N ILE A 26 -1.04 3.98 -12.87
CA ILE A 26 0.10 4.31 -13.73
C ILE A 26 1.06 5.15 -12.89
N ASN A 27 2.25 4.62 -12.61
CA ASN A 27 3.27 5.38 -11.88
C ASN A 27 3.62 6.67 -12.64
N ARG A 28 3.91 7.75 -11.92
CA ARG A 28 4.17 9.06 -12.53
C ARG A 28 5.36 9.03 -13.49
N ALA A 29 6.37 8.19 -13.23
CA ALA A 29 7.52 8.02 -14.12
C ALA A 29 7.11 7.52 -15.52
N CYS A 30 6.00 6.80 -15.65
CA CYS A 30 5.54 6.31 -16.95
C CYS A 30 5.31 7.44 -17.97
N TRP A 31 4.95 8.65 -17.53
CA TRP A 31 4.65 9.78 -18.41
C TRP A 31 5.87 10.34 -19.16
N HIS A 32 7.10 10.04 -18.72
CA HIS A 32 8.34 10.33 -19.46
C HIS A 32 9.07 9.08 -19.97
N HIS A 33 8.57 7.88 -19.67
CA HIS A 33 9.11 6.61 -20.17
C HIS A 33 8.32 6.00 -21.32
N TYR A 34 7.05 6.37 -21.48
CA TYR A 34 6.18 5.89 -22.56
C TYR A 34 5.62 7.06 -23.38
N PRO A 35 5.25 6.83 -24.65
CA PRO A 35 4.46 7.79 -25.40
C PRO A 35 3.17 8.11 -24.65
N GLN A 36 2.94 9.39 -24.35
CA GLN A 36 1.78 9.82 -23.57
C GLN A 36 0.47 9.45 -24.27
N ASP A 37 0.39 9.63 -25.58
CA ASP A 37 -0.80 9.22 -26.35
C ASP A 37 -1.12 7.74 -26.18
N ALA A 38 -0.12 6.86 -26.12
CA ALA A 38 -0.35 5.44 -25.90
C ALA A 38 -0.88 5.15 -24.48
N LEU A 39 -0.39 5.86 -23.45
CA LEU A 39 -0.94 5.75 -22.10
C LEU A 39 -2.39 6.26 -22.04
N GLN A 40 -2.67 7.38 -22.71
CA GLN A 40 -4.02 7.93 -22.77
C GLN A 40 -4.98 7.01 -23.54
N ASP A 41 -4.56 6.45 -24.67
CA ASP A 41 -5.33 5.47 -25.45
C ASP A 41 -5.71 4.25 -24.58
N LEU A 42 -4.76 3.76 -23.77
CA LEU A 42 -5.01 2.66 -22.83
C LEU A 42 -6.02 3.07 -21.76
N MET A 43 -5.91 4.27 -21.19
CA MET A 43 -6.86 4.74 -20.17
C MET A 43 -8.27 4.95 -20.75
N GLU A 44 -8.40 5.50 -21.96
CA GLU A 44 -9.69 5.68 -22.65
C GLU A 44 -10.36 4.34 -22.99
N ALA A 45 -9.57 3.33 -23.35
CA ALA A 45 -10.07 2.00 -23.67
C ALA A 45 -10.57 1.22 -22.44
N HIS A 46 -10.21 1.62 -21.22
CA HIS A 46 -10.49 0.88 -19.98
C HIS A 46 -11.24 1.72 -18.93
N PRO A 47 -12.52 2.07 -19.19
CA PRO A 47 -13.32 2.92 -18.30
C PRO A 47 -13.71 2.26 -16.97
N LEU A 48 -13.58 0.92 -16.82
CA LEU A 48 -13.77 0.30 -15.51
C LEU A 48 -12.59 0.63 -14.59
N LEU A 49 -11.36 0.67 -15.14
CA LEU A 49 -10.15 0.99 -14.40
C LEU A 49 -9.95 2.50 -14.25
N PHE A 50 -10.34 3.29 -15.25
CA PHE A 50 -10.18 4.74 -15.30
C PHE A 50 -11.49 5.50 -15.55
N PRO A 51 -12.49 5.39 -14.65
CA PRO A 51 -13.84 5.91 -14.88
C PRO A 51 -13.93 7.43 -15.02
N ASP A 52 -12.96 8.14 -14.45
CA ASP A 52 -12.92 9.61 -14.41
C ASP A 52 -11.84 10.19 -15.35
N PHE A 53 -11.24 9.36 -16.23
CA PHE A 53 -10.19 9.83 -17.11
C PHE A 53 -10.74 10.64 -18.29
N CYS A 54 -10.13 11.78 -18.54
CA CYS A 54 -10.37 12.63 -19.70
C CYS A 54 -9.03 12.86 -20.40
N ARG A 55 -8.99 12.60 -21.71
CA ARG A 55 -7.80 12.85 -22.53
C ARG A 55 -7.41 14.33 -22.51
N SER A 56 -6.12 14.56 -22.42
CA SER A 56 -5.48 15.86 -22.60
C SER A 56 -4.90 16.00 -24.00
N GLU A 57 -5.17 17.12 -24.66
CA GLU A 57 -4.47 17.54 -25.89
C GLU A 57 -3.10 18.15 -25.59
N GLU A 58 -2.89 18.64 -24.36
CA GLU A 58 -1.61 19.18 -23.91
C GLU A 58 -0.74 18.08 -23.27
N PRO A 59 0.60 18.18 -23.37
CA PRO A 59 1.50 17.25 -22.69
C PRO A 59 1.24 17.20 -21.18
N ILE A 60 1.03 15.99 -20.66
CA ILE A 60 0.86 15.74 -19.24
C ILE A 60 2.23 15.79 -18.58
N VAL A 61 2.42 16.75 -17.67
CA VAL A 61 3.61 16.86 -16.83
C VAL A 61 3.18 16.55 -15.40
N PRO A 62 3.51 15.36 -14.86
CA PRO A 62 3.12 15.02 -13.51
C PRO A 62 3.76 15.96 -12.49
N GLU A 63 2.99 16.35 -11.48
CA GLU A 63 3.57 16.92 -10.27
C GLU A 63 4.23 15.80 -9.46
N TYR A 64 5.52 15.93 -9.20
CA TYR A 64 6.29 14.98 -8.39
C TYR A 64 6.40 15.46 -6.95
N ALA A 65 6.19 14.56 -5.99
CA ALA A 65 6.45 14.86 -4.59
C ALA A 65 7.95 15.14 -4.36
N PRO A 66 8.36 15.85 -3.29
CA PRO A 66 9.77 16.11 -3.03
C PRO A 66 10.67 14.87 -2.99
N TRP A 67 10.17 13.74 -2.47
CA TRP A 67 10.84 12.44 -2.41
C TRP A 67 10.72 11.61 -3.70
N GLU A 68 10.19 12.19 -4.77
CA GLU A 68 10.04 11.57 -6.09
C GLU A 68 10.78 12.37 -7.17
N ARG A 69 11.70 13.26 -6.78
CA ARG A 69 12.43 14.12 -7.71
C ARG A 69 13.88 13.66 -7.83
N ALA A 70 14.27 13.21 -9.01
CA ALA A 70 15.63 12.80 -9.30
C ALA A 70 16.61 13.95 -9.04
N ASP A 71 17.80 13.60 -8.55
CA ASP A 71 18.90 14.54 -8.27
C ASP A 71 18.57 15.68 -7.29
N ARG A 72 17.46 15.57 -6.55
CA ARG A 72 17.03 16.54 -5.54
C ARG A 72 16.81 15.85 -4.21
N PRO A 73 17.87 15.65 -3.39
CA PRO A 73 17.74 15.05 -2.08
C PRO A 73 16.68 15.77 -1.24
N PHE A 74 15.84 14.99 -0.57
CA PHE A 74 14.74 15.49 0.26
C PHE A 74 14.93 15.02 1.70
N THR A 75 14.70 15.89 2.68
CA THR A 75 14.69 15.49 4.09
C THR A 75 13.26 15.46 4.58
N ASP A 76 12.80 14.29 5.02
CA ASP A 76 11.44 14.15 5.54
C ASP A 76 11.29 14.78 6.93
N SER A 77 10.05 14.83 7.43
CA SER A 77 9.74 15.43 8.73
C SER A 77 10.32 14.67 9.93
N TRP A 78 10.83 13.45 9.70
CA TRP A 78 11.58 12.67 10.68
C TRP A 78 13.09 12.96 10.61
N GLY A 79 13.57 13.74 9.65
CA GLY A 79 14.98 14.04 9.45
C GLY A 79 15.73 12.99 8.61
N CYS A 80 15.02 12.07 7.95
CA CYS A 80 15.63 11.07 7.07
C CYS A 80 15.90 11.71 5.70
N VAL A 81 17.09 11.48 5.16
CA VAL A 81 17.46 12.00 3.82
C VAL A 81 17.16 10.97 2.76
N TRP A 82 16.30 11.33 1.82
CA TRP A 82 15.84 10.53 0.69
C TRP A 82 16.54 10.96 -0.59
N VAL A 83 16.97 10.00 -1.40
CA VAL A 83 17.53 10.22 -2.75
C VAL A 83 16.73 9.40 -3.75
N THR A 84 16.34 10.07 -4.83
CA THR A 84 15.59 9.50 -5.94
C THR A 84 16.45 9.42 -7.19
N THR A 85 16.31 8.33 -7.94
CA THR A 85 17.10 8.08 -9.16
C THR A 85 16.36 8.41 -10.45
N ASP A 86 15.03 8.49 -10.40
CA ASP A 86 14.18 8.78 -11.55
C ASP A 86 12.91 9.50 -11.07
N ASP A 87 12.50 10.54 -11.80
CA ASP A 87 11.34 11.34 -11.41
C ASP A 87 10.09 10.45 -11.32
N GLY A 88 9.23 10.66 -10.32
CA GLY A 88 8.01 9.86 -10.12
C GLY A 88 8.22 8.50 -9.45
N ILE A 89 9.47 8.10 -9.17
CA ILE A 89 9.79 6.96 -8.32
C ILE A 89 10.09 7.44 -6.90
N THR A 90 9.49 6.81 -5.90
CA THR A 90 9.81 7.11 -4.49
C THR A 90 11.29 6.79 -4.22
N GLY A 91 12.00 7.73 -3.60
CA GLY A 91 13.41 7.59 -3.29
C GLY A 91 13.71 6.54 -2.23
N SER A 92 15.00 6.35 -1.97
CA SER A 92 15.52 5.52 -0.87
C SER A 92 16.23 6.38 0.17
N VAL A 93 16.17 5.96 1.43
CA VAL A 93 16.83 6.67 2.53
C VAL A 93 18.34 6.41 2.51
N VAL A 94 19.12 7.49 2.48
CA VAL A 94 20.60 7.48 2.53
C VAL A 94 21.16 8.18 3.76
N GLY A 95 20.33 8.95 4.49
CA GLY A 95 20.72 9.65 5.71
C GLY A 95 19.79 9.31 6.87
N HIS A 96 20.38 8.90 7.99
CA HIS A 96 19.66 8.37 9.16
C HIS A 96 19.93 9.27 10.38
N PRO A 97 18.94 10.06 10.86
CA PRO A 97 19.15 11.08 11.89
C PRO A 97 19.51 10.48 13.26
N LEU A 98 19.17 9.21 13.48
CA LEU A 98 19.49 8.49 14.70
C LEU A 98 20.56 7.44 14.48
N ALA A 99 21.40 7.51 13.44
CA ALA A 99 22.47 6.53 13.18
C ALA A 99 23.37 6.26 14.41
N ASP A 100 23.62 7.29 15.22
CA ASP A 100 24.19 7.19 16.56
C ASP A 100 23.10 7.44 17.60
N TRP A 101 22.99 6.55 18.58
CA TRP A 101 22.07 6.66 19.70
C TRP A 101 22.30 7.91 20.56
N SER A 102 23.49 8.51 20.55
CA SER A 102 23.75 9.79 21.24
C SER A 102 22.80 10.90 20.78
N ALA A 103 22.30 10.84 19.53
CA ALA A 103 21.35 11.80 18.98
C ALA A 103 19.93 11.67 19.58
N LEU A 104 19.57 10.54 20.20
CA LEU A 104 18.23 10.28 20.71
C LEU A 104 17.82 11.23 21.84
N GLU A 105 18.76 11.69 22.67
CA GLU A 105 18.46 12.52 23.84
C GLU A 105 17.78 13.83 23.44
N GLY A 106 18.24 14.46 22.36
CA GLY A 106 17.71 15.71 21.82
C GLY A 106 16.71 15.55 20.66
N TYR A 107 16.47 14.32 20.20
CA TYR A 107 15.61 14.07 19.05
C TYR A 107 14.14 14.40 19.33
N ARG A 108 13.48 15.04 18.37
CA ARG A 108 12.05 15.36 18.42
C ARG A 108 11.35 14.80 17.20
N PRO A 109 10.33 13.94 17.36
CA PRO A 109 9.51 13.50 16.24
C PRO A 109 8.66 14.67 15.71
N PRO A 110 8.18 14.58 14.46
CA PRO A 110 7.24 15.57 13.91
C PRO A 110 5.95 15.67 14.74
N ASP A 111 5.25 16.80 14.64
CA ASP A 111 3.98 17.01 15.35
C ASP A 111 2.79 16.51 14.50
N PRO A 112 2.07 15.45 14.95
CA PRO A 112 0.94 14.89 14.20
C PRO A 112 -0.27 15.83 14.14
N ALA A 113 -0.25 16.97 14.83
CA ALA A 113 -1.26 18.01 14.68
C ALA A 113 -1.14 18.80 13.37
N VAL A 114 0.06 18.84 12.78
CA VAL A 114 0.34 19.66 11.58
C VAL A 114 1.20 18.95 10.54
N ASP A 115 1.64 17.71 10.79
CA ASP A 115 2.50 16.94 9.89
C ASP A 115 2.11 15.45 9.86
N TYR A 116 2.20 14.78 8.70
CA TYR A 116 1.86 13.36 8.53
C TYR A 116 3.06 12.44 8.27
N GLY A 117 4.27 12.96 8.46
CA GLY A 117 5.56 12.27 8.38
C GLY A 117 6.33 12.60 7.10
N TRP A 118 5.66 13.09 6.07
CA TRP A 118 6.27 13.56 4.82
C TRP A 118 6.31 15.09 4.71
N GLY A 119 5.49 15.78 5.49
CA GLY A 119 5.29 17.22 5.40
C GLY A 119 3.98 17.65 6.04
N PRO A 120 3.58 18.92 5.84
CA PRO A 120 2.42 19.48 6.52
C PRO A 120 1.11 18.80 6.10
N ILE A 121 0.19 18.66 7.06
CA ILE A 121 -1.18 18.19 6.83
C ILE A 121 -2.19 19.20 7.39
N ASP A 122 -3.24 19.45 6.61
CA ASP A 122 -4.40 20.23 7.04
C ASP A 122 -5.54 19.27 7.37
N TRP A 123 -5.86 19.15 8.67
CA TRP A 123 -6.91 18.26 9.15
C TRP A 123 -8.32 18.73 8.79
N ASP A 124 -8.51 20.02 8.50
CA ASP A 124 -9.80 20.56 8.07
C ASP A 124 -10.03 20.18 6.61
N ALA A 125 -9.00 20.33 5.78
CA ALA A 125 -9.01 19.86 4.39
C ALA A 125 -9.23 18.34 4.30
N GLU A 126 -8.62 17.54 5.18
CA GLU A 126 -8.86 16.08 5.21
C GLU A 126 -10.30 15.73 5.58
N ARG A 127 -10.93 16.46 6.51
CA ARG A 127 -12.35 16.28 6.84
C ARG A 127 -13.24 16.60 5.64
N GLU A 128 -12.97 17.71 4.96
CA GLU A 128 -13.71 18.10 3.76
C GLU A 128 -13.53 17.08 2.63
N ARG A 129 -12.31 16.58 2.40
CA ARG A 129 -12.01 15.53 1.43
C ARG A 129 -12.82 14.26 1.68
N MET A 130 -12.85 13.78 2.94
CA MET A 130 -13.61 12.59 3.31
C MET A 130 -15.13 12.78 3.18
N ALA A 131 -15.64 13.94 3.58
CA ALA A 131 -17.05 14.28 3.42
C ALA A 131 -17.45 14.35 1.93
N ALA A 132 -16.61 14.96 1.09
CA ALA A 132 -16.83 15.04 -0.35
C ALA A 132 -16.77 13.66 -1.03
N ALA A 133 -15.84 12.78 -0.61
CA ALA A 133 -15.76 11.40 -1.10
C ALA A 133 -17.08 10.65 -0.83
N ARG A 134 -17.58 10.71 0.41
CA ARG A 134 -18.88 10.12 0.77
C ARG A 134 -20.04 10.68 -0.05
N ALA A 135 -20.13 12.00 -0.18
CA ALA A 135 -21.19 12.65 -0.94
C ALA A 135 -21.18 12.24 -2.42
N ALA A 136 -19.99 11.95 -2.97
CA ALA A 136 -19.81 11.44 -4.33
C ALA A 136 -19.96 9.91 -4.45
N GLY A 137 -20.38 9.19 -3.38
CA GLY A 137 -20.50 7.74 -3.40
C GLY A 137 -19.17 6.99 -3.49
N ARG A 138 -18.05 7.65 -3.16
CA ARG A 138 -16.70 7.09 -3.05
C ARG A 138 -16.37 6.78 -1.59
N LEU A 139 -15.42 5.87 -1.39
CA LEU A 139 -14.97 5.47 -0.07
C LEU A 139 -14.18 6.60 0.60
N ALA A 140 -14.52 6.96 1.83
CA ALA A 140 -13.67 7.82 2.64
C ALA A 140 -12.51 6.99 3.22
N SER A 141 -11.46 6.86 2.43
CA SER A 141 -10.22 6.18 2.83
C SER A 141 -9.20 7.17 3.43
N ALA A 142 -8.47 6.66 4.40
CA ALA A 142 -7.24 7.23 4.92
C ALA A 142 -6.20 6.14 5.13
N GLY A 143 -4.96 6.54 5.36
CA GLY A 143 -3.89 5.61 5.70
C GLY A 143 -2.73 6.33 6.33
N LEU A 144 -1.90 5.56 7.04
CA LEU A 144 -0.59 6.05 7.44
C LEU A 144 0.32 6.14 6.20
N ARG A 145 1.42 6.89 6.33
CA ARG A 145 2.44 6.92 5.27
C ARG A 145 2.99 5.52 5.01
N HIS A 146 3.42 5.25 3.77
CA HIS A 146 4.17 4.04 3.46
C HIS A 146 5.38 3.91 4.38
N GLY A 147 5.55 2.73 4.98
CA GLY A 147 6.60 2.46 5.95
C GLY A 147 6.39 3.16 7.29
N HIS A 148 5.16 3.13 7.82
CA HIS A 148 4.79 3.91 8.99
C HIS A 148 5.53 3.54 10.28
N THR A 149 6.00 2.30 10.47
CA THR A 149 6.56 1.87 11.77
C THR A 149 7.86 1.10 11.63
N PHE A 150 7.86 -0.15 11.21
CA PHE A 150 9.10 -0.93 11.05
C PHE A 150 10.05 -0.21 10.10
N LEU A 151 9.57 0.18 8.93
CA LEU A 151 10.36 0.95 7.98
C LEU A 151 10.76 2.33 8.51
N THR A 152 9.90 3.04 9.24
CA THR A 152 10.32 4.31 9.88
C THR A 152 11.46 4.10 10.87
N LEU A 153 11.45 3.01 11.66
CA LEU A 153 12.57 2.65 12.52
C LEU A 153 13.83 2.36 11.70
N VAL A 154 13.69 1.66 10.56
CA VAL A 154 14.78 1.39 9.61
C VAL A 154 15.34 2.71 9.05
N TYR A 155 14.48 3.66 8.68
CA TYR A 155 14.88 4.95 8.14
C TYR A 155 15.59 5.82 9.17
N LEU A 156 15.19 5.74 10.45
CA LEU A 156 15.80 6.50 11.52
C LEU A 156 17.18 5.96 11.93
N ARG A 157 17.35 4.64 11.98
CA ARG A 157 18.55 3.97 12.52
C ARG A 157 19.52 3.46 11.44
N GLY A 158 19.00 3.16 10.26
CA GLY A 158 19.62 2.25 9.29
C GLY A 158 19.29 0.79 9.61
N TYR A 159 19.05 -0.01 8.57
CA TYR A 159 18.56 -1.38 8.67
C TYR A 159 19.42 -2.25 9.59
N ASP A 160 20.72 -2.39 9.29
CA ASP A 160 21.62 -3.26 10.06
C ASP A 160 21.67 -2.88 11.55
N ARG A 161 21.72 -1.58 11.85
CA ARG A 161 21.77 -1.08 13.23
C ARG A 161 20.50 -1.40 13.98
N LEU A 162 19.33 -1.21 13.36
CA LEU A 162 18.05 -1.57 13.97
C LEU A 162 17.99 -3.07 14.28
N ILE A 163 18.44 -3.91 13.34
CA ILE A 163 18.44 -5.36 13.54
C ILE A 163 19.38 -5.75 14.69
N TYR A 164 20.56 -5.13 14.80
CA TYR A 164 21.46 -5.33 15.94
C TYR A 164 20.86 -4.84 17.25
N ASP A 165 20.26 -3.64 17.27
CA ASP A 165 19.56 -3.10 18.44
C ASP A 165 18.45 -4.06 18.94
N MET A 166 17.69 -4.67 18.01
CA MET A 166 16.66 -5.67 18.33
C MET A 166 17.24 -6.98 18.86
N ALA A 167 18.34 -7.45 18.28
CA ALA A 167 19.01 -8.70 18.67
C ALA A 167 19.66 -8.59 20.04
N ASP A 168 20.32 -7.47 20.33
CA ASP A 168 20.99 -7.19 21.60
C ASP A 168 20.00 -6.75 22.69
N GLY A 169 18.78 -6.37 22.30
CA GLY A 169 17.75 -5.87 23.21
C GLY A 169 18.11 -4.50 23.79
N ASP A 170 18.62 -3.60 22.95
CA ASP A 170 19.05 -2.27 23.38
C ASP A 170 17.88 -1.53 24.08
N PRO A 171 18.07 -1.07 25.33
CA PRO A 171 16.98 -0.45 26.09
C PRO A 171 16.44 0.83 25.45
N ARG A 172 17.24 1.53 24.64
CA ARG A 172 16.85 2.78 23.96
C ARG A 172 15.84 2.54 22.84
N LEU A 173 15.80 1.32 22.30
CA LEU A 173 14.88 0.96 21.21
C LEU A 173 13.41 1.11 21.64
N SER A 174 13.09 0.77 22.89
CA SER A 174 11.73 0.92 23.44
C SER A 174 11.21 2.36 23.31
N ARG A 175 12.03 3.33 23.72
CA ARG A 175 11.73 4.76 23.61
C ARG A 175 11.54 5.21 22.16
N LEU A 176 12.34 4.67 21.23
CA LEU A 176 12.19 5.00 19.81
C LEU A 176 10.88 4.45 19.22
N ILE A 177 10.55 3.19 19.54
CA ILE A 177 9.28 2.56 19.13
C ILE A 177 8.09 3.37 19.68
N GLU A 178 8.14 3.78 20.95
CA GLU A 178 7.10 4.60 21.57
C GLU A 178 6.91 5.95 20.88
N MET A 179 7.98 6.61 20.42
CA MET A 179 7.88 7.86 19.66
C MET A 179 7.15 7.67 18.32
N VAL A 180 7.55 6.64 17.55
CA VAL A 180 6.95 6.32 16.26
C VAL A 180 5.49 5.90 16.43
N GLU A 181 5.20 5.07 17.43
CA GLU A 181 3.84 4.65 17.75
C GLU A 181 2.97 5.84 18.16
N ALA A 182 3.43 6.71 19.06
CA ALA A 182 2.66 7.84 19.54
C ALA A 182 2.28 8.80 18.39
N PHE A 183 3.20 9.04 17.46
CA PHE A 183 2.95 9.82 16.26
C PHE A 183 1.86 9.16 15.40
N ASN A 184 2.04 7.89 15.03
CA ASN A 184 1.11 7.18 14.15
C ASN A 184 -0.28 7.03 14.79
N LEU A 185 -0.36 6.71 16.08
CA LEU A 185 -1.63 6.57 16.79
C LEU A 185 -2.40 7.89 16.80
N ALA A 186 -1.68 9.02 16.92
CA ALA A 186 -2.26 10.34 16.87
C ALA A 186 -2.80 10.69 15.46
N LEU A 187 -2.14 10.22 14.39
CA LEU A 187 -2.68 10.33 13.02
C LEU A 187 -3.92 9.45 12.83
N VAL A 188 -3.87 8.18 13.23
CA VAL A 188 -5.01 7.24 13.12
C VAL A 188 -6.24 7.86 13.80
N ARG A 189 -6.11 8.32 15.05
CA ARG A 189 -7.23 8.94 15.78
C ARG A 189 -7.83 10.14 15.06
N ARG A 190 -7.01 10.97 14.40
CA ARG A 190 -7.49 12.12 13.64
C ARG A 190 -8.18 11.73 12.34
N TYR A 191 -7.66 10.73 11.61
CA TYR A 191 -8.35 10.17 10.46
C TYR A 191 -9.70 9.54 10.85
N ILE A 192 -9.77 8.80 11.97
CA ILE A 192 -11.03 8.29 12.50
C ILE A 192 -11.98 9.43 12.85
N ALA A 193 -11.51 10.48 13.54
CA ALA A 193 -12.33 11.65 13.87
C ALA A 193 -12.78 12.43 12.62
N ALA A 194 -12.01 12.40 11.54
CA ALA A 194 -12.39 12.94 10.24
C ALA A 194 -13.43 12.08 9.49
N GLY A 195 -13.73 10.90 10.04
CA GLY A 195 -14.69 9.95 9.54
C GLY A 195 -14.09 9.01 8.51
N ALA A 196 -12.88 8.50 8.69
CA ALA A 196 -12.43 7.39 7.85
C ALA A 196 -13.40 6.20 7.95
N GLU A 197 -13.60 5.49 6.85
CA GLU A 197 -14.37 4.22 6.78
C GLU A 197 -13.45 3.04 6.42
N TRP A 198 -12.25 3.37 5.97
CA TRP A 198 -11.21 2.45 5.55
C TRP A 198 -9.87 3.05 5.96
N MET A 199 -9.09 2.28 6.72
CA MET A 199 -7.76 2.67 7.20
C MET A 199 -6.70 1.72 6.67
N SER A 200 -5.76 2.27 5.90
CA SER A 200 -4.63 1.53 5.34
C SER A 200 -3.35 1.70 6.18
N TYR A 201 -2.63 0.60 6.35
CA TYR A 201 -1.36 0.50 7.07
C TYR A 201 -0.30 -0.08 6.12
N PRO A 202 0.31 0.77 5.26
CA PRO A 202 1.29 0.31 4.27
C PRO A 202 2.71 0.19 4.85
N GLU A 203 3.34 -0.96 4.64
CA GLU A 203 4.68 -1.34 5.11
C GLU A 203 5.41 -2.20 4.10
N ASP A 204 6.71 -2.46 4.30
CA ASP A 204 7.44 -3.54 3.63
C ASP A 204 8.02 -4.47 4.69
N LEU A 205 7.34 -5.59 4.93
CA LEU A 205 7.78 -6.59 5.89
C LEU A 205 8.49 -7.77 5.22
N GLY A 206 8.32 -7.93 3.91
CA GLY A 206 8.83 -9.04 3.13
C GLY A 206 10.07 -8.69 2.30
N MET A 207 10.90 -9.69 2.04
CA MET A 207 11.89 -9.69 0.98
C MET A 207 11.45 -10.67 -0.12
N GLN A 208 12.26 -10.85 -1.16
CA GLN A 208 12.03 -11.90 -2.17
C GLN A 208 11.93 -13.32 -1.58
N ARG A 209 12.58 -13.54 -0.42
CA ARG A 209 12.57 -14.82 0.29
C ARG A 209 12.51 -14.57 1.79
N GLY A 210 11.33 -14.77 2.37
CA GLY A 210 11.04 -14.55 3.78
C GLY A 210 10.99 -13.07 4.20
N PRO A 211 10.71 -12.81 5.50
CA PRO A 211 10.51 -11.47 6.02
C PRO A 211 11.84 -10.73 6.27
N MET A 212 11.80 -9.39 6.22
CA MET A 212 12.88 -8.48 6.62
C MET A 212 13.22 -8.61 8.11
N LEU A 213 12.22 -8.96 8.94
CA LEU A 213 12.40 -9.16 10.37
C LEU A 213 12.00 -10.58 10.75
N SER A 214 12.82 -11.24 11.60
CA SER A 214 12.49 -12.58 12.06
C SER A 214 11.10 -12.60 12.74
N PRO A 215 10.29 -13.65 12.58
CA PRO A 215 8.97 -13.70 13.22
C PRO A 215 9.00 -13.50 14.74
N ALA A 216 10.08 -13.96 15.40
CA ALA A 216 10.28 -13.75 16.83
C ALA A 216 10.49 -12.26 17.18
N HIS A 217 11.31 -11.54 16.41
CA HIS A 217 11.52 -10.11 16.63
C HIS A 217 10.29 -9.30 16.22
N PHE A 218 9.60 -9.67 15.14
CA PHE A 218 8.34 -9.03 14.75
C PHE A 218 7.31 -9.10 15.88
N ARG A 219 7.08 -10.29 16.43
CA ARG A 219 6.15 -10.49 17.56
C ARG A 219 6.55 -9.72 18.81
N ARG A 220 7.85 -9.55 19.05
CA ARG A 220 8.37 -8.83 20.22
C ARG A 220 8.28 -7.31 20.09
N TYR A 221 8.68 -6.76 18.95
CA TYR A 221 8.91 -5.33 18.79
C TYR A 221 7.86 -4.60 17.95
N ILE A 222 7.25 -5.27 16.97
CA ILE A 222 6.42 -4.61 15.95
C ILE A 222 4.94 -4.95 16.10
N LYS A 223 4.60 -6.25 16.20
CA LYS A 223 3.22 -6.73 16.33
C LYS A 223 2.42 -5.99 17.43
N PRO A 224 2.96 -5.77 18.65
CA PRO A 224 2.20 -5.08 19.69
C PRO A 224 1.87 -3.62 19.32
N THR A 225 2.78 -2.93 18.62
CA THR A 225 2.55 -1.58 18.10
C THR A 225 1.45 -1.60 17.05
N TYR A 226 1.47 -2.54 16.11
CA TYR A 226 0.45 -2.63 15.06
C TYR A 226 -0.94 -2.88 15.66
N ALA A 227 -1.04 -3.80 16.62
CA ALA A 227 -2.28 -4.07 17.34
C ALA A 227 -2.89 -2.80 17.95
N ARG A 228 -2.06 -1.97 18.59
CA ARG A 228 -2.47 -0.69 19.20
C ARG A 228 -2.83 0.38 18.16
N LEU A 229 -2.09 0.44 17.04
CA LEU A 229 -2.38 1.36 15.95
C LEU A 229 -3.70 1.04 15.24
N MET A 230 -4.00 -0.24 15.04
CA MET A 230 -5.22 -0.69 14.34
C MET A 230 -6.45 -0.68 15.24
N ALA A 231 -6.30 -0.77 16.56
CA ALA A 231 -7.43 -0.85 17.49
C ALA A 231 -8.47 0.29 17.33
N PRO A 232 -8.11 1.59 17.27
CA PRO A 232 -9.09 2.66 17.08
C PRO A 232 -9.88 2.54 15.78
N ALA A 233 -9.25 2.08 14.70
CA ALA A 233 -9.92 1.89 13.41
C ALA A 233 -10.94 0.74 13.49
N ARG A 234 -10.55 -0.39 14.11
CA ARG A 234 -11.47 -1.51 14.32
C ARG A 234 -12.65 -1.12 15.21
N GLU A 235 -12.39 -0.41 16.31
CA GLU A 235 -13.41 0.06 17.26
C GLU A 235 -14.40 1.03 16.60
N ALA A 236 -13.92 1.84 15.65
CA ALA A 236 -14.76 2.73 14.85
C ALA A 236 -15.49 2.02 13.69
N GLY A 237 -15.30 0.72 13.50
CA GLY A 237 -15.92 -0.05 12.42
C GLY A 237 -15.32 0.20 11.03
N CYS A 238 -14.12 0.79 10.97
CA CYS A 238 -13.39 0.93 9.71
C CYS A 238 -12.93 -0.42 9.20
N VAL A 239 -12.84 -0.56 7.87
CA VAL A 239 -12.07 -1.65 7.28
C VAL A 239 -10.59 -1.42 7.55
N VAL A 240 -9.93 -2.40 8.15
CA VAL A 240 -8.47 -2.39 8.35
C VAL A 240 -7.79 -3.09 7.19
N HIS A 241 -7.02 -2.32 6.42
CA HIS A 241 -6.24 -2.77 5.26
C HIS A 241 -4.75 -2.72 5.61
N MET A 242 -4.05 -3.84 5.43
CA MET A 242 -2.61 -3.95 5.65
C MET A 242 -1.95 -4.26 4.32
N HIS A 243 -0.99 -3.44 3.93
CA HIS A 243 -0.18 -3.67 2.74
C HIS A 243 1.24 -4.08 3.15
N SER A 244 1.75 -5.12 2.50
CA SER A 244 3.17 -5.42 2.54
C SER A 244 3.68 -6.03 1.23
N ASP A 245 4.75 -5.43 0.70
CA ASP A 245 5.55 -6.09 -0.33
C ASP A 245 6.37 -7.26 0.24
N GLY A 246 6.77 -8.15 -0.66
CA GLY A 246 7.61 -9.30 -0.40
C GLY A 246 6.90 -10.52 0.20
N ASP A 247 7.71 -11.50 0.62
CA ASP A 247 7.27 -12.76 1.20
C ASP A 247 6.95 -12.56 2.69
N ILE A 248 5.65 -12.49 2.99
CA ILE A 248 5.12 -12.30 4.34
C ILE A 248 4.48 -13.57 4.91
N ARG A 249 4.73 -14.74 4.30
CA ARG A 249 4.06 -15.99 4.67
C ARG A 249 4.19 -16.37 6.14
N THR A 250 5.29 -15.97 6.76
CA THR A 250 5.57 -16.27 8.18
C THR A 250 5.03 -15.22 9.15
N LEU A 251 4.46 -14.13 8.64
CA LEU A 251 3.93 -13.00 9.41
C LEU A 251 2.42 -12.78 9.21
N VAL A 252 1.81 -13.28 8.12
CA VAL A 252 0.42 -12.97 7.79
C VAL A 252 -0.58 -13.38 8.88
N ASP A 253 -0.39 -14.56 9.50
CA ASP A 253 -1.29 -15.05 10.53
C ASP A 253 -1.25 -14.10 11.74
N ASP A 254 -0.06 -13.59 12.09
CA ASP A 254 0.11 -12.60 13.14
C ASP A 254 -0.59 -11.27 12.83
N LEU A 255 -0.72 -10.89 11.55
CA LEU A 255 -1.43 -9.68 11.12
C LEU A 255 -2.95 -9.87 11.13
N VAL A 256 -3.42 -11.00 10.61
CA VAL A 256 -4.85 -11.35 10.57
C VAL A 256 -5.43 -11.52 11.97
N ASP A 257 -4.68 -12.14 12.89
CA ASP A 257 -5.07 -12.30 14.30
C ASP A 257 -5.33 -10.96 15.01
N GLU A 258 -4.70 -9.86 14.55
CA GLU A 258 -4.87 -8.51 15.12
C GLU A 258 -6.05 -7.73 14.51
N GLY A 259 -6.83 -8.39 13.65
CA GLY A 259 -8.06 -7.87 13.07
C GLY A 259 -7.87 -7.14 11.74
N VAL A 260 -6.81 -7.45 10.99
CA VAL A 260 -6.69 -7.06 9.59
C VAL A 260 -7.79 -7.76 8.78
N GLN A 261 -8.57 -6.98 8.04
CA GLN A 261 -9.70 -7.48 7.23
C GLN A 261 -9.35 -7.61 5.75
N VAL A 262 -8.39 -6.81 5.29
CA VAL A 262 -7.90 -6.84 3.92
C VAL A 262 -6.38 -6.90 3.94
N VAL A 263 -5.82 -7.96 3.36
CA VAL A 263 -4.38 -8.13 3.22
C VAL A 263 -4.02 -7.86 1.77
N ASN A 264 -3.20 -6.84 1.55
CA ASN A 264 -2.56 -6.59 0.28
C ASN A 264 -1.16 -7.23 0.29
N LEU A 265 -0.95 -8.18 -0.63
CA LEU A 265 0.26 -8.98 -0.74
C LEU A 265 0.53 -9.37 -2.19
N GLN A 266 1.80 -9.58 -2.52
CA GLN A 266 2.25 -9.97 -3.85
C GLN A 266 1.94 -11.45 -4.17
N ASP A 267 1.33 -11.67 -5.32
CA ASP A 267 0.92 -12.96 -5.87
C ASP A 267 2.03 -14.04 -5.91
N LEU A 268 3.04 -13.89 -6.77
CA LEU A 268 4.04 -14.89 -7.10
C LEU A 268 5.12 -15.01 -6.04
N VAL A 269 5.37 -13.92 -5.29
CA VAL A 269 6.35 -13.91 -4.19
C VAL A 269 5.86 -14.75 -3.01
N ASN A 270 4.57 -14.65 -2.67
CA ASN A 270 3.95 -15.48 -1.62
C ASN A 270 3.52 -16.85 -2.18
N GLY A 271 3.20 -16.93 -3.47
CA GLY A 271 2.83 -18.14 -4.18
C GLY A 271 1.35 -18.45 -4.08
N LEU A 272 0.70 -18.59 -5.24
CA LEU A 272 -0.76 -18.71 -5.35
C LEU A 272 -1.34 -19.90 -4.58
N ASP A 273 -0.67 -21.06 -4.58
CA ASP A 273 -1.06 -22.24 -3.80
C ASP A 273 -1.15 -21.95 -2.30
N TRP A 274 -0.18 -21.21 -1.78
CA TRP A 274 -0.16 -20.86 -0.37
C TRP A 274 -1.22 -19.81 -0.05
N ILE A 275 -1.45 -18.83 -0.93
CA ILE A 275 -2.50 -17.81 -0.75
C ILE A 275 -3.88 -18.46 -0.74
N GLU A 276 -4.13 -19.39 -1.67
CA GLU A 276 -5.39 -20.15 -1.73
C GLU A 276 -5.61 -20.97 -0.45
N GLU A 277 -4.61 -21.75 -0.03
CA GLU A 277 -4.72 -22.59 1.17
C GLU A 277 -4.91 -21.76 2.45
N ARG A 278 -4.21 -20.62 2.57
CA ARG A 278 -4.10 -19.88 3.82
C ARG A 278 -5.03 -18.68 3.93
N LEU A 279 -5.40 -18.02 2.85
CA LEU A 279 -6.11 -16.72 2.93
C LEU A 279 -7.48 -16.73 2.25
N ALA A 280 -7.65 -17.47 1.15
CA ALA A 280 -8.86 -17.41 0.34
C ALA A 280 -10.12 -17.82 1.12
N GLY A 281 -11.05 -16.88 1.34
CA GLY A 281 -12.26 -17.10 2.14
C GLY A 281 -12.10 -16.89 3.64
N ARG A 282 -10.89 -16.58 4.13
CA ARG A 282 -10.61 -16.24 5.54
C ARG A 282 -10.45 -14.74 5.76
N VAL A 283 -9.81 -14.06 4.82
CA VAL A 283 -9.58 -12.62 4.81
C VAL A 283 -9.79 -12.10 3.39
N CYS A 284 -10.14 -10.83 3.22
CA CYS A 284 -10.16 -10.27 1.88
C CYS A 284 -8.73 -10.13 1.37
N ILE A 285 -8.46 -10.68 0.20
CA ILE A 285 -7.18 -10.55 -0.49
C ILE A 285 -7.28 -9.35 -1.42
N ASP A 286 -6.37 -8.40 -1.27
CA ASP A 286 -6.16 -7.32 -2.24
C ASP A 286 -4.87 -7.66 -3.00
N LEU A 287 -5.00 -8.52 -4.01
CA LEU A 287 -3.87 -9.19 -4.63
C LEU A 287 -3.04 -8.19 -5.44
N ASP A 288 -1.78 -8.03 -5.09
CA ASP A 288 -0.84 -7.26 -5.89
C ASP A 288 -0.23 -8.16 -6.98
N VAL A 289 -0.65 -7.91 -8.22
CA VAL A 289 -0.29 -8.70 -9.39
C VAL A 289 1.17 -8.46 -9.76
N ASP A 290 1.85 -9.54 -10.16
CA ASP A 290 3.25 -9.58 -10.49
C ASP A 290 3.66 -8.45 -11.44
N ARG A 291 4.78 -7.82 -11.11
CA ARG A 291 5.45 -6.80 -11.94
C ARG A 291 6.90 -7.16 -12.29
N GLN A 292 7.37 -8.34 -11.88
CA GLN A 292 8.78 -8.71 -11.94
C GLN A 292 9.05 -9.86 -12.91
N ARG A 293 8.05 -10.66 -13.28
CA ARG A 293 8.26 -11.87 -14.09
C ARG A 293 7.32 -11.97 -15.29
N VAL A 294 6.05 -12.24 -15.05
CA VAL A 294 5.03 -12.51 -16.06
C VAL A 294 4.65 -11.24 -16.80
N THR A 295 4.29 -10.16 -16.11
CA THR A 295 3.88 -8.92 -16.81
C THR A 295 5.05 -8.23 -17.49
N ARG A 296 6.28 -8.38 -16.95
CA ARG A 296 7.48 -7.76 -17.53
C ARG A 296 8.06 -8.53 -18.72
N TYR A 297 8.07 -9.87 -18.67
CA TYR A 297 8.81 -10.72 -19.60
C TYR A 297 7.96 -11.81 -20.28
N GLY A 298 6.74 -12.04 -19.81
CA GLY A 298 5.80 -12.99 -20.42
C GLY A 298 5.08 -12.41 -21.63
N THR A 299 4.23 -13.24 -22.23
CA THR A 299 3.34 -12.84 -23.32
C THR A 299 1.99 -12.36 -22.79
N PRO A 300 1.20 -11.60 -23.59
CA PRO A 300 -0.20 -11.29 -23.25
C PRO A 300 -1.06 -12.51 -22.87
N ALA A 301 -0.78 -13.67 -23.47
CA ALA A 301 -1.47 -14.91 -23.13
C ALA A 301 -1.08 -15.45 -21.75
N ASP A 302 0.20 -15.30 -21.35
CA ASP A 302 0.65 -15.68 -20.01
C ASP A 302 0.02 -14.77 -18.94
N ILE A 303 -0.13 -13.48 -19.24
CA ILE A 303 -0.79 -12.49 -18.37
C ILE A 303 -2.27 -12.80 -18.18
N ASP A 304 -3.01 -13.04 -19.27
CA ASP A 304 -4.42 -13.43 -19.20
C ASP A 304 -4.58 -14.74 -18.39
N ALA A 305 -3.71 -15.72 -18.62
CA ALA A 305 -3.73 -16.99 -17.90
C ALA A 305 -3.46 -16.81 -16.40
N LEU A 306 -2.49 -15.96 -16.03
CA LEU A 306 -2.18 -15.66 -14.62
C LEU A 306 -3.38 -15.03 -13.92
N ILE A 307 -3.90 -13.92 -14.45
CA ILE A 307 -5.00 -13.18 -13.81
C ILE A 307 -6.26 -14.05 -13.74
N ARG A 308 -6.52 -14.87 -14.77
CA ARG A 308 -7.62 -15.85 -14.72
C ARG A 308 -7.43 -16.86 -13.60
N ASP A 309 -6.23 -17.42 -13.43
CA ASP A 309 -5.94 -18.41 -12.39
C ASP A 309 -6.13 -17.80 -11.00
N GLU A 310 -5.60 -16.59 -10.79
CA GLU A 310 -5.76 -15.83 -9.55
C GLU A 310 -7.22 -15.57 -9.20
N VAL A 311 -7.99 -15.06 -10.16
CA VAL A 311 -9.42 -14.80 -9.97
C VAL A 311 -10.17 -16.08 -9.67
N THR A 312 -9.90 -17.17 -10.40
CA THR A 312 -10.62 -18.44 -10.26
C THR A 312 -10.34 -19.13 -8.92
N ARG A 313 -9.10 -19.04 -8.44
CA ARG A 313 -8.64 -19.74 -7.22
C ARG A 313 -8.89 -18.96 -5.95
N LEU A 314 -8.71 -17.64 -5.99
CA LEU A 314 -8.81 -16.78 -4.80
C LEU A 314 -10.19 -16.14 -4.65
N GLY A 315 -10.89 -15.92 -5.76
CA GLY A 315 -12.19 -15.27 -5.79
C GLY A 315 -13.33 -16.17 -5.34
N ARG A 316 -14.39 -15.54 -4.82
CA ARG A 316 -15.65 -16.21 -4.47
C ARG A 316 -16.81 -15.28 -4.78
N ARG A 317 -18.00 -15.86 -4.98
CA ARG A 317 -19.23 -15.07 -5.19
C ARG A 317 -19.61 -14.26 -3.96
N GLU A 318 -19.25 -14.72 -2.77
CA GLU A 318 -19.41 -13.99 -1.52
C GLU A 318 -18.50 -12.75 -1.45
N GLY A 319 -17.42 -12.67 -2.23
CA GLY A 319 -16.40 -11.62 -2.14
C GLY A 319 -15.08 -12.17 -1.61
N GLY A 320 -14.27 -11.30 -1.02
CA GLY A 320 -12.96 -11.66 -0.46
C GLY A 320 -11.78 -11.57 -1.43
N LEU A 321 -12.00 -11.06 -2.65
CA LEU A 321 -10.93 -10.75 -3.59
C LEU A 321 -11.11 -9.33 -4.13
N MET A 322 -10.00 -8.62 -4.17
CA MET A 322 -9.72 -7.38 -4.87
C MET A 322 -8.37 -7.58 -5.56
N MET A 323 -8.09 -6.82 -6.62
CA MET A 323 -6.78 -6.88 -7.27
C MET A 323 -6.27 -5.48 -7.56
N VAL A 324 -4.95 -5.33 -7.41
CA VAL A 324 -4.24 -4.11 -7.73
C VAL A 324 -3.07 -4.41 -8.68
N TYR A 325 -2.82 -3.48 -9.60
CA TYR A 325 -1.62 -3.47 -10.40
C TYR A 325 -1.08 -2.04 -10.55
N GLY A 326 0.23 -1.88 -10.40
CA GLY A 326 0.95 -0.66 -10.69
C GLY A 326 1.81 -0.82 -11.94
N LEU A 327 1.54 -0.04 -13.00
CA LEU A 327 2.45 0.08 -14.13
C LEU A 327 3.65 0.94 -13.74
N TYR A 328 4.84 0.37 -13.87
CA TYR A 328 6.12 1.04 -13.70
C TYR A 328 6.94 1.00 -14.99
N PRO A 329 7.91 1.92 -15.18
CA PRO A 329 8.80 1.91 -16.33
C PRO A 329 9.46 0.55 -16.56
N GLY A 330 9.48 0.13 -17.82
CA GLY A 330 10.03 -1.14 -18.24
C GLY A 330 8.98 -2.03 -18.88
N THR A 331 7.82 -2.25 -18.26
CA THR A 331 6.78 -3.16 -18.79
C THR A 331 6.38 -2.80 -20.24
N PRO A 332 6.40 -3.75 -21.19
CA PRO A 332 5.96 -3.50 -22.57
C PRO A 332 4.51 -3.00 -22.62
N LEU A 333 4.20 -2.07 -23.52
CA LEU A 333 2.86 -1.51 -23.63
C LEU A 333 1.81 -2.57 -24.00
N GLU A 334 2.15 -3.56 -24.82
CA GLU A 334 1.24 -4.67 -25.09
C GLU A 334 0.91 -5.48 -23.83
N ASN A 335 1.85 -5.58 -22.89
CA ASN A 335 1.65 -6.31 -21.63
C ASN A 335 0.86 -5.46 -20.64
N ALA A 336 1.11 -4.14 -20.59
CA ALA A 336 0.29 -3.21 -19.82
C ALA A 336 -1.19 -3.27 -20.27
N ALA A 337 -1.43 -3.27 -21.59
CA ALA A 337 -2.76 -3.46 -22.17
C ALA A 337 -3.36 -4.81 -21.78
N ALA A 338 -2.60 -5.90 -21.88
CA ALA A 338 -3.07 -7.24 -21.55
C ALA A 338 -3.49 -7.39 -20.08
N VAL A 339 -2.80 -6.72 -19.14
CA VAL A 339 -3.20 -6.66 -17.73
C VAL A 339 -4.55 -5.93 -17.60
N MET A 340 -4.69 -4.76 -18.23
CA MET A 340 -5.94 -3.99 -18.18
C MET A 340 -7.13 -4.80 -18.77
N ASP A 341 -6.95 -5.39 -19.94
CA ASP A 341 -7.93 -6.24 -20.63
C ASP A 341 -8.39 -7.40 -19.73
N ALA A 342 -7.44 -8.08 -19.10
CA ALA A 342 -7.71 -9.22 -18.23
C ALA A 342 -8.42 -8.78 -16.93
N MET A 343 -7.97 -7.70 -16.29
CA MET A 343 -8.62 -7.16 -15.09
C MET A 343 -10.08 -6.77 -15.38
N GLU A 344 -10.37 -6.07 -16.47
CA GLU A 344 -11.76 -5.72 -16.82
C GLU A 344 -12.60 -6.94 -17.17
N ARG A 345 -12.04 -7.89 -17.94
CA ARG A 345 -12.73 -9.13 -18.31
C ARG A 345 -13.11 -9.96 -17.08
N TYR A 346 -12.17 -10.17 -16.17
CA TYR A 346 -12.36 -11.07 -15.03
C TYR A 346 -12.98 -10.38 -13.81
N ALA A 347 -13.12 -9.05 -13.80
CA ALA A 347 -13.88 -8.32 -12.77
C ALA A 347 -15.29 -8.90 -12.56
N TRP A 348 -15.90 -9.42 -13.62
CA TRP A 348 -17.27 -9.94 -13.62
C TRP A 348 -17.37 -11.47 -13.48
N HIS A 349 -16.27 -12.16 -13.16
CA HIS A 349 -16.22 -13.64 -13.18
C HIS A 349 -17.30 -14.32 -12.31
N TYR A 350 -17.65 -13.73 -11.17
CA TYR A 350 -18.67 -14.27 -10.26
C TYR A 350 -20.03 -13.54 -10.34
N SER A 351 -20.16 -12.59 -11.27
CA SER A 351 -21.38 -11.83 -11.52
C SER A 351 -22.36 -12.70 -12.31
N GLY A 352 -23.57 -12.90 -11.77
CA GLY A 352 -24.57 -13.80 -12.35
C GLY A 352 -25.85 -13.86 -11.56
#